data_AF-A0A3R9QG78-F1
#
_entry.id   AF-A0A3R9QG78-F1
#
_cell.length_a   1.000
_cell.length_b   1.000
_cell.length_c   1.000
_cell.angle_alpha   90.00
_cell.angle_beta   90.00
_cell.angle_gamma   90.00
#
_symmetry.space_group_name_H-M   'P 1'
#
loop_
_entity.id
_entity.type
_entity.pdbx_description
1 polymer ?
#
loop_
_entity_poly.entity_id
_entity_poly.type
_entity_poly.pdbx_seq_one_letter_code
_entity_poly.pdbx_strand_id
1 'polypeptide(L)' 'MNGMMNGTGMGSEFYGFFGILIIIAIIAVVVWMMRGANSNHLSQSSSNHSLAILKKRLAKGEISEEEYDRLKKKLEE' A
#
# COMPACT_ATOMS: atom_id res chain seq x y z
N MET A 1 9.48 8.54 -46.61
CA MET A 1 10.32 7.33 -46.74
C MET A 1 10.37 6.66 -45.38
N ASN A 2 9.58 5.58 -45.22
CA ASN A 2 9.52 4.83 -43.97
C ASN A 2 10.68 3.83 -43.95
N GLY A 3 11.74 4.15 -43.22
CA GLY A 3 12.88 3.28 -43.00
C GLY A 3 12.70 2.45 -41.74
N MET A 4 11.83 1.44 -41.81
CA MET A 4 11.79 0.35 -40.84
C MET A 4 13.05 -0.51 -41.04
N MET A 5 14.01 -0.42 -40.13
CA MET A 5 15.06 -1.43 -39.97
C MET A 5 15.25 -1.67 -38.46
N ASN A 6 14.25 -2.31 -37.86
CA ASN A 6 14.47 -3.04 -36.62
C ASN A 6 15.31 -4.27 -36.96
N GLY A 7 16.60 -4.18 -36.64
CA GLY A 7 17.54 -5.29 -36.76
C GLY A 7 17.17 -6.39 -35.78
N THR A 8 16.36 -7.34 -36.24
CA THR A 8 16.09 -8.61 -35.57
C THR A 8 17.31 -9.51 -35.71
N GLY A 9 18.34 -9.23 -34.91
CA GLY A 9 19.48 -10.12 -34.74
C GLY A 9 19.14 -11.19 -33.70
N MET A 10 19.31 -12.47 -34.02
CA MET A 10 19.01 -13.66 -33.19
C MET A 10 19.81 -13.78 -31.86
N GLY A 11 20.21 -12.65 -31.26
CA GLY A 11 20.61 -12.52 -29.86
C GLY A 11 19.76 -11.50 -29.08
N SER A 12 18.87 -10.75 -29.75
CA SER A 12 18.00 -9.74 -29.15
C SER A 12 16.84 -10.33 -28.36
N GLU A 13 16.53 -11.61 -28.51
CA GLU A 13 15.40 -12.25 -27.82
C GLU A 13 15.72 -12.52 -26.35
N PHE A 14 16.96 -12.92 -26.03
CA PHE A 14 17.42 -13.09 -24.65
C PHE A 14 17.57 -11.74 -23.93
N TYR A 15 18.13 -10.74 -24.61
CA TYR A 15 18.25 -9.38 -24.06
C TYR A 15 16.90 -8.66 -23.97
N GLY A 16 15.96 -8.95 -24.88
CA GLY A 16 14.60 -8.40 -24.85
C GLY A 16 13.80 -8.94 -23.66
N PHE A 17 13.91 -10.24 -23.37
CA PHE A 17 13.27 -10.83 -22.20
C PHE A 17 13.86 -10.29 -20.89
N PHE A 18 15.19 -10.16 -20.81
CA PHE A 18 15.86 -9.54 -19.66
C PHE A 18 15.46 -8.07 -19.46
N GLY A 19 15.31 -7.31 -20.54
CA GLY A 19 14.85 -5.92 -20.48
C GLY A 19 13.42 -5.80 -19.93
N ILE A 20 12.51 -6.68 -20.35
CA ILE A 20 11.13 -6.73 -19.84
C ILE A 20 11.11 -7.09 -18.36
N LEU A 21 11.93 -8.06 -17.92
CA LEU A 21 12.05 -8.43 -16.51
C LEU A 21 12.54 -7.27 -15.65
N ILE A 22 13.52 -6.49 -16.11
CA ILE A 22 14.00 -5.29 -15.39
C ILE A 22 12.88 -4.25 -15.23
N ILE A 23 12.10 -4.00 -16.28
CA ILE A 23 10.98 -3.05 -16.22
C ILE A 23 9.93 -3.53 -15.19
N ILE A 24 9.58 -4.81 -15.23
CA ILE A 24 8.64 -5.41 -14.26
C ILE A 24 9.20 -5.30 -12.84
N ALA A 25 10.50 -5.55 -12.64
CA ALA A 25 11.14 -5.43 -11.33
C ALA A 25 11.08 -3.99 -10.79
N ILE A 26 11.35 -2.98 -11.62
CA ILE A 26 11.25 -1.57 -11.24
C ILE A 26 9.81 -1.22 -10.84
N ILE A 27 8.83 -1.61 -11.65
CA ILE A 27 7.41 -1.39 -11.34
C ILE A 27 7.03 -2.09 -10.04
N ALA A 28 7.47 -3.32 -9.83
CA ALA A 28 7.23 -4.07 -8.61
C ALA A 28 7.84 -3.37 -7.38
N VAL A 29 9.05 -2.81 -7.48
CA VAL A 29 9.69 -2.04 -6.40
C VAL A 29 8.92 -0.75 -6.11
N VAL A 30 8.53 0.01 -7.13
CA VAL A 30 7.74 1.24 -6.94
C VAL A 30 6.39 0.92 -6.30
N VAL A 31 5.70 -0.11 -6.81
CA VAL A 31 4.44 -0.58 -6.24
C VAL A 31 4.63 -1.10 -4.83
N TRP A 32 5.70 -1.85 -4.53
CA TRP A 32 6.00 -2.34 -3.18
C TRP A 32 6.34 -1.20 -2.22
N MET A 33 7.02 -0.15 -2.67
CA MET A 33 7.31 1.05 -1.87
C MET A 33 6.03 1.85 -1.58
N MET A 34 5.13 1.99 -2.56
CA MET A 34 3.82 2.63 -2.36
C MET A 34 2.89 1.76 -1.48
N ARG A 35 2.96 0.43 -1.62
CA ARG A 35 2.10 -0.52 -0.88
C ARG A 35 2.64 -0.84 0.51
N GLY A 36 3.95 -0.76 0.71
CA GLY A 36 4.64 -0.92 1.99
C GLY A 36 4.34 0.20 2.98
N ALA A 37 3.92 1.38 2.49
CA ALA A 37 3.37 2.44 3.34
C ALA A 37 1.95 2.11 3.87
N ASN A 38 1.26 1.10 3.31
CA ASN A 38 -0.12 0.78 3.67
C ASN A 38 -0.35 -0.70 4.06
N SER A 39 0.67 -1.57 3.94
CA SER A 39 0.51 -3.02 4.20
C SER A 39 0.83 -3.46 5.64
N ASN A 40 1.16 -2.53 6.55
CA ASN A 40 1.19 -2.83 7.99
C ASN A 40 -0.19 -2.74 8.66
N HIS A 41 -1.26 -2.56 7.87
CA HIS A 41 -2.63 -2.34 8.35
C HIS A 41 -3.54 -3.55 8.04
N LEU A 42 -3.06 -4.79 8.26
CA LEU A 42 -3.95 -5.97 8.27
C LEU A 42 -4.03 -6.68 9.63
N SER A 43 -3.16 -6.37 10.58
CA SER A 43 -3.27 -6.86 11.97
C SER A 43 -3.28 -5.75 13.04
N GLN A 44 -2.68 -4.59 12.76
CA GLN A 44 -2.73 -3.39 13.62
C GLN A 44 -3.77 -2.35 13.15
N SER A 45 -4.64 -2.77 12.24
CA SER A 45 -5.67 -1.94 11.61
C SER A 45 -6.95 -1.88 12.40
N SER A 46 -7.39 -3.01 12.92
CA SER A 46 -8.64 -3.14 13.65
C SER A 46 -8.62 -2.32 14.93
N SER A 47 -7.50 -2.29 15.66
CA SER A 47 -7.35 -1.50 16.88
C SER A 47 -7.28 0.00 16.58
N ASN A 48 -6.44 0.42 15.64
CA ASN A 48 -6.34 1.83 15.24
C ASN A 48 -7.62 2.36 14.59
N HIS A 49 -8.33 1.54 13.80
CA HIS A 49 -9.59 1.90 13.19
C HIS A 49 -10.69 2.07 14.26
N SER A 50 -10.76 1.17 15.24
CA SER A 50 -11.71 1.28 16.35
C SER A 50 -11.44 2.54 17.19
N LEU A 51 -10.17 2.81 17.53
CA LEU A 51 -9.78 4.04 18.24
C LEU A 51 -10.06 5.31 17.42
N ALA A 52 -9.82 5.28 16.10
CA ALA A 52 -10.12 6.40 15.22
C ALA A 52 -11.63 6.68 15.13
N ILE A 53 -12.47 5.64 15.13
CA ILE A 53 -13.93 5.78 15.19
C ILE A 53 -14.36 6.41 16.53
N LEU A 54 -13.83 5.92 17.65
CA LEU A 54 -14.13 6.48 18.98
C LEU A 54 -13.76 7.96 19.07
N LYS A 55 -12.55 8.32 18.62
CA LYS A 55 -12.07 9.71 18.61
C LYS A 55 -12.96 10.61 17.74
N LYS A 56 -13.43 10.11 16.59
CA LYS A 56 -14.34 10.85 15.70
C LYS A 56 -15.70 11.11 16.35
N ARG A 57 -16.23 10.17 17.14
CA ARG A 57 -17.50 10.33 17.87
C ARG A 57 -17.38 11.28 19.05
N LEU A 58 -16.25 11.24 19.77
CA LEU A 58 -15.95 12.20 20.83
C LEU A 58 -15.87 13.62 20.28
N ALA A 59 -15.17 13.82 19.16
CA ALA A 59 -15.07 15.13 18.50
C ALA A 59 -16.42 15.66 17.98
N LYS A 60 -17.37 14.77 17.69
CA LYS A 60 -18.75 15.14 17.35
C LYS A 60 -19.64 15.40 18.57
N GLY A 61 -19.16 15.10 19.79
CA GLY A 61 -19.96 15.14 21.01
C GLY A 61 -21.02 14.03 21.10
N GLU A 62 -20.89 12.97 20.30
CA GLU A 62 -21.81 11.82 20.32
C GLU A 62 -21.57 10.88 21.51
N ILE A 63 -20.40 10.98 22.17
CA ILE A 63 -20.00 10.24 23.36
C ILE A 63 -19.33 11.18 24.36
N SER A 64 -19.43 10.89 25.66
CA SER A 64 -18.69 11.64 26.68
C SER A 64 -17.23 11.19 26.79
N GLU A 65 -16.39 12.02 27.40
CA GLU A 65 -14.98 11.67 27.69
C GLU A 65 -14.88 10.41 28.55
N GLU A 66 -15.82 10.22 29.48
CA GLU A 66 -15.88 9.07 30.39
C GLU A 66 -16.16 7.76 29.64
N GLU A 67 -17.06 7.80 28.64
CA GLU A 67 -17.35 6.66 27.77
C GLU A 67 -16.17 6.34 26.85
N TYR A 68 -15.51 7.37 26.33
CA TYR A 68 -14.31 7.22 25.51
C TYR A 68 -13.20 6.50 26.27
N ASP A 69 -12.90 6.90 27.51
CA ASP A 69 -11.83 6.28 28.30
C ASP A 69 -12.13 4.82 28.65
N ARG A 70 -13.38 4.49 28.95
CA ARG A 70 -13.80 3.09 29.19
C ARG A 70 -13.63 2.22 27.95
N LEU A 71 -13.99 2.73 26.78
CA LEU A 71 -13.90 2.00 25.51
C LEU A 71 -12.45 1.88 25.04
N LYS A 72 -11.65 2.94 25.21
CA LYS A 72 -10.22 2.92 24.95
C LYS A 72 -9.53 1.84 25.78
N LYS A 73 -9.79 1.79 27.08
CA LYS A 73 -9.20 0.79 27.99
C LYS A 73 -9.57 -0.65 27.59
N LYS A 74 -10.80 -0.88 27.13
CA LYS A 74 -11.26 -2.18 26.63
C LYS A 74 -10.67 -2.59 25.28
N LEU A 75 -10.18 -1.65 24.49
CA LEU A 75 -9.55 -1.91 23.18
C LEU A 75 -8.03 -2.08 23.29
N GLU A 76 -7.45 -1.69 24.42
CA GLU A 76 -6.01 -1.77 24.74
C GLU A 76 -5.67 -3.03 25.56
N GLU A 77 -6.69 -3.77 26.02
CA GLU A 77 -6.64 -5.06 26.74
C GLU A 77 -6.88 -6.23 25.78
#